data_AF-A5G950-F1
#
_entry.id   AF-A5G950-F1
#
_cell.length_a   1.000
_cell.length_b   1.000
_cell.length_c   1.000
_cell.angle_alpha   90.00
_cell.angle_beta   90.00
_cell.angle_gamma   90.00
#
_symmetry.space_group_name_H-M   'P 1'
#
loop_
_entity.id
_entity.type
_entity.pdbx_description
1 polymer ?
#
loop_
_entity_poly.entity_id
_entity_poly.type
_entity_poly.pdbx_seq_one_letter_code
_entity_poly.pdbx_strand_id
1 'polypeptide(L)' 'MGRMRENPRYNVISMRISDEERETLEQIVNTTNRSVSDIMREAMELVKTRLAALEMTQRAA' A
#
# COMPACT_ATOMS: atom_id res chain seq x y z
N MET A 1 -26.46 -2.07 9.79
CA MET A 1 -26.58 -1.02 8.74
C MET A 1 -25.27 -0.26 8.67
N GLY A 2 -24.45 -0.48 7.64
CA GLY A 2 -23.15 0.16 7.50
C GLY A 2 -23.31 1.63 7.09
N ARG A 3 -22.60 2.54 7.79
CA ARG A 3 -22.58 3.97 7.47
C ARG A 3 -22.09 4.18 6.03
N MET A 4 -22.95 4.75 5.20
CA MET A 4 -22.64 5.14 3.83
C MET A 4 -21.57 6.25 3.88
N ARG A 5 -20.34 5.93 3.47
CA ARG A 5 -19.26 6.93 3.37
C ARG A 5 -19.51 7.79 2.13
N GLU A 6 -19.46 9.11 2.26
CA GLU A 6 -19.77 10.08 1.19
C GLU A 6 -18.86 9.96 -0.05
N ASN A 7 -17.66 9.39 0.08
CA ASN A 7 -16.77 9.06 -1.03
C ASN A 7 -16.30 7.60 -0.93
N PRO A 8 -17.06 6.62 -1.42
CA PRO A 8 -16.56 5.26 -1.51
C PRO A 8 -15.42 5.23 -2.54
N ARG A 9 -14.30 4.63 -2.15
CA ARG A 9 -13.14 4.46 -3.03
C ARG A 9 -13.48 3.35 -4.02
N TYR A 10 -13.87 3.71 -5.24
CA TYR A 10 -14.41 2.78 -6.23
C TYR A 10 -13.35 1.94 -6.98
N ASN A 11 -12.08 2.33 -6.93
CA ASN A 11 -11.04 1.63 -7.66
C ASN A 11 -10.57 0.42 -6.85
N VAL A 12 -10.88 -0.78 -7.36
CA VAL A 12 -10.39 -2.05 -6.83
C VAL A 12 -9.22 -2.50 -7.67
N ILE A 13 -8.14 -2.91 -7.01
CA ILE A 13 -6.94 -3.46 -7.66
C ILE A 13 -6.88 -4.96 -7.33
N SER A 14 -6.68 -5.78 -8.36
CA SER A 14 -6.35 -7.19 -8.22
C SER A 14 -4.86 -7.37 -8.45
N MET A 15 -4.18 -8.03 -7.53
CA MET A 15 -2.73 -8.26 -7.58
C MET A 15 -2.45 -9.76 -7.54
N ARG A 16 -1.46 -10.21 -8.32
CA ARG A 16 -0.91 -11.57 -8.25
C ARG A 16 0.35 -11.52 -7.40
N ILE A 17 0.44 -12.45 -6.47
CA ILE A 17 1.58 -12.61 -5.56
C ILE A 17 1.88 -14.10 -5.42
N SER A 18 3.09 -14.43 -5.01
CA SER A 18 3.47 -15.79 -4.64
C SER A 18 2.82 -16.21 -3.31
N ASP A 19 2.89 -17.50 -2.99
CA ASP A 19 2.42 -18.02 -1.71
C ASP A 19 3.23 -17.44 -0.54
N GLU A 20 4.54 -17.25 -0.71
CA GLU A 20 5.44 -16.65 0.29
C GLU A 20 5.10 -15.17 0.57
N GLU A 21 4.83 -14.41 -0.49
CA GLU A 21 4.41 -13.00 -0.38
C GLU A 21 3.05 -12.89 0.31
N ARG A 22 2.15 -13.83 0.02
CA ARG A 22 0.84 -13.91 0.67
C ARG A 22 0.98 -14.18 2.17
N GLU A 23 1.78 -15.17 2.56
CA GLU A 23 2.00 -15.49 3.98
C GLU A 23 2.58 -14.29 4.73
N THR A 24 3.56 -13.62 4.13
CA THR A 24 4.15 -12.39 4.68
C THR A 24 3.08 -11.30 4.87
N LEU A 25 2.22 -11.10 3.88
CA LEU A 25 1.13 -10.12 3.96
C LEU A 25 0.13 -10.46 5.07
N GLU A 26 -0.23 -11.73 5.23
CA GLU A 26 -1.12 -12.20 6.30
C GLU A 26 -0.50 -11.97 7.69
N GLN A 27 0.79 -12.24 7.86
CA GLN A 27 1.51 -11.96 9.11
C GLN A 27 1.50 -10.47 9.46
N ILE A 28 1.73 -9.59 8.47
CA ILE A 28 1.71 -8.13 8.68
C ILE A 28 0.31 -7.66 9.08
N VAL A 29 -0.74 -8.13 8.39
CA VAL A 29 -2.13 -7.81 8.71
C VAL A 29 -2.46 -8.20 10.15
N ASN A 30 -2.09 -9.42 10.55
CA ASN A 30 -2.35 -9.93 11.89
C ASN A 30 -1.58 -9.17 12.97
N THR A 31 -0.32 -8.82 12.72
CA THR A 31 0.54 -8.13 13.70
C THR A 31 0.15 -6.67 13.87
N THR A 32 -0.19 -5.99 12.78
CA THR A 32 -0.51 -4.55 12.80
C THR A 32 -1.99 -4.26 13.02
N ASN A 33 -2.86 -5.28 12.89
CA ASN A 33 -4.32 -5.17 12.92
C ASN A 33 -4.85 -4.15 11.89
N ARG A 34 -4.20 -4.08 10.72
CA ARG A 34 -4.53 -3.16 9.61
C ARG A 34 -4.97 -3.93 8.38
N SER A 35 -5.87 -3.33 7.61
CA SER A 35 -6.32 -3.95 6.36
C SER A 35 -5.20 -3.93 5.29
N VAL A 36 -5.25 -4.88 4.36
CA VAL A 36 -4.36 -4.90 3.18
C VAL A 36 -4.40 -3.56 2.45
N SER A 37 -5.58 -2.93 2.34
CA SER A 37 -5.70 -1.63 1.71
C SER A 37 -5.01 -0.50 2.49
N ASP A 38 -4.97 -0.56 3.82
CA ASP A 38 -4.22 0.41 4.64
C ASP A 38 -2.71 0.24 4.50
N ILE A 39 -2.25 -1.01 4.45
CA ILE A 39 -0.84 -1.36 4.23
C ILE A 39 -0.40 -0.90 2.84
N MET A 40 -1.17 -1.19 1.80
CA MET A 40 -0.85 -0.78 0.43
C MET A 40 -0.83 0.74 0.26
N ARG A 41 -1.71 1.48 0.95
CA ARG A 41 -1.69 2.95 0.95
C ARG A 41 -0.38 3.50 1.50
N GLU A 42 0.09 2.93 2.60
CA GLU A 42 1.37 3.32 3.20
C GLU A 42 2.55 2.94 2.31
N ALA A 43 2.55 1.73 1.75
CA ALA A 43 3.58 1.30 0.82
C ALA A 43 3.69 2.23 -0.40
N MET A 44 2.57 2.68 -0.95
CA MET A 44 2.56 3.65 -2.06
C MET A 44 3.21 4.98 -1.68
N GLU A 45 2.92 5.53 -0.49
CA GLU A 45 3.55 6.78 -0.04
C GLU A 45 5.05 6.60 0.21
N LEU A 46 5.47 5.49 0.83
CA LEU A 46 6.89 5.18 1.05
C LEU A 46 7.66 5.08 -0.28
N VAL A 47 7.10 4.38 -1.26
CA VAL A 47 7.69 4.26 -2.59
C VAL A 47 7.75 5.62 -3.30
N LYS A 48 6.67 6.41 -3.26
CA LYS A 48 6.62 7.76 -3.83
C LYS A 48 7.69 8.68 -3.24
N THR A 49 7.83 8.71 -1.91
CA THR A 49 8.86 9.51 -1.24
C THR A 49 10.26 9.08 -1.66
N ARG A 50 10.51 7.76 -1.75
CA ARG A 50 11.80 7.23 -2.20
C ARG A 50 12.12 7.62 -3.64
N LEU A 51 11.15 7.55 -4.55
CA LEU A 51 11.32 7.96 -5.94
C LEU A 51 11.63 9.45 -6.07
N ALA A 52 10.90 10.31 -5.36
CA ALA A 52 11.16 11.75 -5.37
C ALA A 52 12.59 12.10 -4.91
N ALA A 53 13.10 11.41 -3.88
CA ALA A 53 14.46 11.59 -3.41
C ALA A 53 15.53 11.15 -4.44
N LEU A 54 15.26 10.07 -5.19
CA LEU A 54 16.14 9.60 -6.25
C LEU A 54 16.21 10.59 -7.42
N GLU A 55 15.07 11.16 -7.83
CA GLU A 55 15.01 12.17 -8.89
C GLU A 55 15.76 13.46 -8.52
N MET A 56 15.66 13.89 -7.25
CA MET A 56 16.43 15.04 -6.76
C MET A 56 17.93 14.79 -6.82
N THR A 57 18.37 13.57 -6.49
CA THR A 57 19.78 13.18 -6.54
C THR A 57 20.31 13.17 -7.97
N GLN A 58 19.50 12.71 -8.93
CA GLN A 58 19.87 12.68 -10.35
C GLN A 58 19.93 14.07 -11.00
N ARG A 59 19.15 15.05 -10.51
CA ARG A 59 19.20 16.44 -11.02
C ARG A 59 20.33 17.29 -10.44
N ALA A 60 20.91 16.85 -9.32
CA ALA A 60 22.01 17.53 -8.65
C ALA A 60 23.40 17.05 -9.10
N ALA A 61 23.45 15.99 -9.92
CA ALA A 61 24.65 15.43 -10.54
C ALA A 61 24.74 15.84 -12.02
#